data_AF-A0AAE7J285-F1
#
_entry.id   AF-A0AAE7J285-F1
#
_cell.length_a   1.000
_cell.length_b   1.000
_cell.length_c   1.000
_cell.angle_alpha   90.00
_cell.angle_beta   90.00
_cell.angle_gamma   90.00
#
_symmetry.space_group_name_H-M   'P 1'
#
loop_
_entity.id
_entity.type
_entity.pdbx_description
1 polymer ?
#
loop_
_entity_poly.entity_id
_entity_poly.type
_entity_poly.pdbx_seq_one_letter_code
_entity_poly.pdbx_strand_id
1 'polypeptide(L)'
;MPAKNYRYSRCHNKNSLEVIKTPQMLARIQAIDERHLQDALTGQEQLKGDRHGWKGKCPFCSSWRAQKKQKYESYKPAYLTVGGNEGYVFHCCACDTTLTTFKFLAKSQGVDVAEGYAQERWDAGQLCGGGWNCPLPQKAKEHLLSEKEKRRQAYRLAEQKRKALNYQRKYGSSPH
;
A
#
# COMPACT_ATOMS: atom_id res chain seq x y z
N MET A 1 10.82 -9.44 12.77
CA MET A 1 9.59 -10.25 12.93
C MET A 1 9.07 -10.66 11.55
N PRO A 2 8.62 -11.91 11.33
CA PRO A 2 7.95 -12.26 10.08
C PRO A 2 6.67 -11.41 9.95
N ALA A 3 6.48 -10.77 8.79
CA ALA A 3 5.29 -9.98 8.52
C ALA A 3 4.08 -10.93 8.53
N LYS A 4 3.18 -10.76 9.51
CA LYS A 4 2.17 -11.77 9.91
C LYS A 4 1.19 -12.16 8.79
N ASN A 5 1.08 -11.34 7.75
CA ASN A 5 0.05 -11.46 6.71
C ASN A 5 0.57 -11.93 5.34
N TYR A 6 1.85 -12.32 5.23
CA TYR A 6 2.45 -12.71 3.95
C TYR A 6 2.74 -14.21 3.91
N ARG A 7 2.14 -14.92 2.96
CA ARG A 7 2.40 -16.33 2.65
C ARG A 7 3.25 -16.42 1.39
N TYR A 8 4.28 -17.27 1.41
CA TYR A 8 4.97 -17.64 0.19
C TYR A 8 4.14 -18.73 -0.51
N SER A 9 3.64 -18.45 -1.71
CA SER A 9 3.06 -19.45 -2.59
C SER A 9 4.04 -19.79 -3.70
N ARG A 10 4.12 -21.09 -4.02
CA ARG A 10 4.92 -21.61 -5.13
C ARG A 10 4.01 -21.76 -6.35
N CYS A 11 3.52 -20.65 -6.86
CA CYS A 11 2.68 -20.64 -8.05
C CYS A 11 3.59 -20.37 -9.27
N HIS A 12 3.63 -21.29 -10.23
CA HIS A 12 4.34 -21.14 -11.51
C HIS A 12 5.86 -20.83 -11.43
N ASN A 13 6.64 -21.63 -10.70
CA ASN A 13 8.11 -21.47 -10.57
C ASN A 13 8.58 -20.08 -10.12
N LYS A 14 7.66 -19.25 -9.59
CA LYS A 14 7.95 -17.95 -9.00
C LYS A 14 7.57 -18.03 -7.52
N ASN A 15 8.46 -17.53 -6.66
CA ASN A 15 8.09 -17.28 -5.28
C ASN A 15 7.21 -16.03 -5.26
N SER A 16 5.89 -16.21 -5.27
CA SER A 16 4.93 -15.12 -5.08
C SER A 16 4.66 -14.94 -3.59
N LEU A 17 4.74 -13.69 -3.14
CA LEU A 17 4.35 -13.29 -1.81
C LEU A 17 2.85 -12.96 -1.87
N GLU A 18 2.00 -13.87 -1.40
CA GLU A 18 0.56 -13.67 -1.31
C GLU A 18 0.22 -13.04 0.03
N VAL A 19 -0.60 -11.99 0.00
CA VAL A 19 -1.15 -11.39 1.21
C VAL A 19 -2.41 -12.15 1.59
N ILE A 20 -2.44 -12.72 2.79
CA ILE A 20 -3.67 -13.29 3.35
C ILE A 20 -4.52 -12.12 3.83
N LYS A 21 -5.63 -11.88 3.13
CA LYS A 21 -6.56 -10.80 3.44
C LYS A 21 -7.73 -11.36 4.22
N THR A 22 -8.05 -10.74 5.36
CA THR A 22 -9.22 -11.10 6.15
C THR A 22 -10.28 -10.00 6.05
N PRO A 23 -11.58 -10.32 6.23
CA PRO A 23 -12.63 -9.30 6.26
C PRO A 23 -12.38 -8.20 7.29
N GLN A 24 -11.76 -8.55 8.42
CA GLN A 24 -11.38 -7.61 9.48
C GLN A 24 -10.30 -6.62 9.02
N MET A 25 -9.36 -7.05 8.17
CA MET A 25 -8.35 -6.16 7.59
C MET A 25 -8.99 -5.18 6.61
N LEU A 26 -9.93 -5.65 5.78
CA LEU A 26 -10.66 -4.80 4.86
C LEU A 26 -11.50 -3.75 5.60
N ALA A 27 -12.20 -4.15 6.66
CA ALA A 27 -12.97 -3.23 7.51
C ALA A 27 -12.09 -2.15 8.14
N ARG A 28 -10.87 -2.50 8.58
CA ARG A 28 -9.91 -1.50 9.08
C ARG A 28 -9.45 -0.53 8.00
N ILE A 29 -9.17 -1.03 6.79
CA ILE A 29 -8.80 -0.18 5.65
C ILE A 29 -9.92 0.78 5.32
N GLN A 30 -11.16 0.27 5.24
CA GLN A 30 -12.34 1.10 4.98
C GLN A 30 -12.45 2.21 6.03
N ALA A 31 -12.38 1.88 7.33
CA ALA A 31 -12.49 2.85 8.40
C ALA A 31 -11.38 3.92 8.40
N ILE A 32 -10.15 3.54 8.04
CA ILE A 32 -9.03 4.50 7.93
C ILE A 32 -9.22 5.38 6.69
N ASP A 33 -9.45 4.77 5.53
CA ASP A 33 -9.64 5.49 4.26
C ASP A 33 -10.80 6.47 4.36
N GLU A 34 -11.94 6.06 4.96
CA GLU A 34 -13.11 6.91 5.14
C GLU A 34 -12.84 8.12 6.02
N ARG A 35 -12.09 7.95 7.12
CA ARG A 35 -11.74 9.07 8.00
C ARG A 35 -10.93 10.13 7.28
N HIS A 36 -9.87 9.72 6.59
CA HIS A 36 -8.99 10.65 5.85
C HIS A 36 -9.69 11.29 4.64
N LEU A 37 -10.54 10.53 3.95
CA LEU A 37 -11.31 11.05 2.82
C LEU A 37 -12.44 11.98 3.27
N GLN A 38 -13.06 11.75 4.43
CA GLN A 38 -14.13 12.59 4.94
C GLN A 38 -13.64 14.02 5.20
N ASP A 39 -12.46 14.18 5.80
CA ASP A 39 -11.84 15.50 6.00
C ASP A 39 -11.49 16.14 4.65
N ALA A 40 -10.92 15.35 3.73
CA ALA A 40 -10.43 15.84 2.44
C ALA A 40 -11.53 16.14 1.41
N LEU A 41 -12.71 15.53 1.57
CA LEU A 41 -13.88 15.68 0.72
C LEU A 41 -15.01 16.42 1.46
N THR A 42 -14.67 17.29 2.40
CA THR A 42 -15.65 18.11 3.14
C THR A 42 -16.63 18.80 2.18
N GLY A 43 -17.93 18.65 2.45
CA GLY A 43 -19.01 19.19 1.60
C GLY A 43 -19.44 18.28 0.45
N GLN A 44 -18.84 17.11 0.30
CA GLN A 44 -19.33 16.07 -0.60
C GLN A 44 -20.26 15.10 0.13
N GLU A 45 -21.21 14.53 -0.61
CA GLU A 45 -22.18 13.58 -0.08
C GLU A 45 -21.54 12.20 0.03
N GLN A 46 -21.49 11.63 1.23
CA GLN A 46 -21.05 10.24 1.40
C GLN A 46 -22.18 9.29 1.01
N LEU A 47 -21.93 8.41 0.05
CA LEU A 47 -22.87 7.39 -0.40
C LEU A 47 -22.76 6.16 0.50
N LYS A 48 -23.90 5.73 1.04
CA LYS A 48 -24.06 4.52 1.86
C LYS A 48 -24.86 3.47 1.09
N GLY A 49 -24.43 2.21 1.08
CA GLY A 49 -25.06 1.11 0.35
C GLY A 49 -24.04 0.28 -0.46
N ASP A 50 -24.51 -0.50 -1.45
CA ASP A 50 -23.65 -1.42 -2.23
C ASP A 50 -22.48 -0.75 -2.97
N ARG A 51 -22.56 0.58 -3.16
CA ARG A 51 -21.52 1.41 -3.77
C ARG A 51 -20.98 2.43 -2.78
N HIS A 52 -20.39 1.93 -1.68
CA HIS A 52 -19.66 2.74 -0.70
C HIS A 52 -18.73 3.75 -1.38
N GLY A 53 -18.87 5.04 -1.02
CA GLY A 53 -18.05 6.11 -1.59
C GLY A 53 -18.56 7.52 -1.33
N TRP A 54 -18.19 8.46 -2.20
CA TRP A 54 -18.59 9.87 -2.12
C TRP A 54 -19.22 10.34 -3.43
N LYS A 55 -19.90 11.47 -3.41
CA LYS A 55 -20.48 12.14 -4.59
C LYS A 55 -20.27 13.64 -4.44
N GLY A 56 -19.67 14.28 -5.45
CA GLY A 56 -19.34 15.71 -5.35
C GLY A 56 -18.77 16.33 -6.63
N LYS A 57 -18.03 17.43 -6.51
CA LYS A 57 -17.27 18.01 -7.64
C LYS A 57 -15.83 17.54 -7.56
N CYS A 58 -15.18 17.30 -8.71
CA CYS A 58 -13.77 16.95 -8.73
C CYS A 58 -12.92 18.19 -8.39
N PRO A 59 -12.07 18.14 -7.34
CA PRO A 59 -11.24 19.27 -6.94
C PRO A 59 -10.08 19.54 -7.91
N PHE A 60 -9.80 18.63 -8.85
CA PHE A 60 -8.65 18.71 -9.75
C PHE A 60 -9.01 19.15 -11.18
N CYS A 61 -10.29 19.34 -11.51
CA CYS A 61 -10.67 19.84 -12.84
C CYS A 61 -10.38 21.35 -12.96
N SER A 62 -9.29 21.69 -13.64
CA SER A 62 -8.89 23.09 -13.86
C SER A 62 -9.41 23.69 -15.16
N SER A 63 -9.75 22.88 -16.19
CA SER A 63 -10.15 23.42 -17.49
C SER A 63 -11.63 23.80 -17.52
N TRP A 64 -11.95 24.92 -18.17
CA TRP A 64 -13.33 25.37 -18.40
C TRP A 64 -14.21 24.30 -19.05
N ARG A 65 -13.65 23.53 -20.00
CA ARG A 65 -14.35 22.42 -20.65
C ARG A 65 -14.65 21.28 -19.68
N ALA A 66 -13.70 20.92 -18.81
CA ALA A 66 -13.92 19.91 -17.77
C ALA A 66 -14.94 20.39 -16.73
N GLN A 67 -14.85 21.64 -16.29
CA GLN A 67 -15.80 22.26 -15.36
C GLN A 67 -17.22 22.31 -15.93
N LYS A 68 -17.40 22.62 -17.22
CA LYS A 68 -18.71 22.53 -17.89
C LYS A 68 -19.25 21.10 -17.98
N LYS A 69 -18.37 20.11 -18.17
CA LYS A 69 -18.74 18.68 -18.15
C LYS A 69 -19.13 18.18 -16.76
N GLN A 70 -18.80 18.91 -15.68
CA GLN A 70 -19.29 18.59 -14.33
C GLN A 70 -20.78 18.92 -14.10
N LYS A 71 -21.54 19.32 -15.13
CA LYS A 71 -22.95 19.73 -15.04
C LYS A 71 -23.92 18.66 -14.54
N TYR A 72 -23.52 17.39 -14.51
CA TYR A 72 -24.27 16.29 -13.91
C TYR A 72 -23.28 15.37 -13.22
N GLU A 73 -23.38 15.22 -11.90
CA GLU A 73 -22.91 14.08 -11.09
C GLU A 73 -21.67 13.33 -11.60
N SER A 74 -20.67 14.04 -12.13
CA SER A 74 -19.52 13.46 -12.83
C SER A 74 -18.49 12.82 -11.89
N TYR A 75 -18.84 12.78 -10.61
CA TYR A 75 -18.11 12.12 -9.57
C TYR A 75 -18.46 10.65 -9.60
N LYS A 76 -17.55 9.85 -10.16
CA LYS A 76 -17.57 8.44 -9.86
C LYS A 76 -16.95 8.30 -8.47
N PRO A 77 -17.70 7.74 -7.52
CA PRO A 77 -17.36 7.73 -6.10
C PRO A 77 -15.93 7.29 -5.89
N ALA A 78 -15.25 7.79 -4.86
CA ALA A 78 -14.14 6.98 -4.37
C ALA A 78 -14.75 5.61 -4.05
N TYR A 79 -14.41 4.58 -4.79
CA TYR A 79 -15.01 3.27 -4.64
C TYR A 79 -13.97 2.34 -4.04
N LEU A 80 -14.44 1.48 -3.14
CA LEU A 80 -13.58 0.46 -2.56
C LEU A 80 -13.27 -0.61 -3.62
N THR A 81 -11.99 -0.78 -3.93
CA THR A 81 -11.56 -1.95 -4.70
C THR A 81 -11.41 -3.14 -3.77
N VAL A 82 -11.97 -4.29 -4.17
CA VAL A 82 -11.90 -5.58 -3.48
C VAL A 82 -11.22 -6.64 -4.35
N GLY A 83 -10.47 -7.56 -3.74
CA GLY A 83 -9.78 -8.66 -4.43
C GLY A 83 -8.34 -8.32 -4.84
N GLY A 84 -8.14 -7.29 -5.67
CA GLY A 84 -6.82 -6.84 -6.14
C GLY A 84 -6.51 -5.40 -5.72
N ASN A 85 -5.40 -5.18 -5.01
CA ASN A 85 -5.00 -3.88 -4.44
C ASN A 85 -6.15 -3.17 -3.71
N GLU A 86 -6.40 -3.55 -2.44
CA GLU A 86 -7.58 -3.09 -1.71
C GLU A 86 -7.44 -1.68 -1.12
N GLY A 87 -8.51 -0.91 -1.25
CA GLY A 87 -8.63 0.46 -0.73
C GLY A 87 -9.49 1.34 -1.64
N TYR A 88 -9.75 2.56 -1.20
CA TYR A 88 -10.53 3.50 -1.98
C TYR A 88 -9.75 4.07 -3.18
N VAL A 89 -10.43 4.19 -4.32
CA VAL A 89 -9.91 4.80 -5.54
C VAL A 89 -10.85 5.89 -6.02
N PHE A 90 -10.32 7.10 -6.14
CA PHE A 90 -10.97 8.26 -6.73
C PHE A 90 -10.90 8.18 -8.26
N HIS A 91 -12.03 8.36 -8.96
CA HIS A 91 -12.05 8.45 -10.41
C HIS A 91 -12.96 9.58 -10.91
N CYS A 92 -12.44 10.42 -11.80
CA CYS A 92 -13.20 11.50 -12.43
C CYS A 92 -13.22 11.34 -13.95
N CYS A 93 -14.41 11.17 -14.53
CA CYS A 93 -14.60 11.06 -15.98
C CYS A 93 -14.51 12.40 -16.74
N ALA A 94 -14.54 13.53 -16.02
CA ALA A 94 -14.46 14.84 -16.67
C ALA A 94 -13.01 15.24 -17.03
N CYS A 95 -12.04 14.79 -16.23
CA CYS A 95 -10.61 15.02 -16.44
C CYS A 95 -9.79 13.73 -16.46
N ASP A 96 -10.44 12.59 -16.68
CA ASP A 96 -9.86 11.24 -16.78
C ASP A 96 -8.82 10.91 -15.71
N THR A 97 -9.04 11.42 -14.49
CA THR A 97 -8.10 11.28 -13.38
C THR A 97 -8.50 10.11 -12.49
N THR A 98 -7.56 9.20 -12.24
CA THR A 98 -7.73 8.08 -11.31
C THR A 98 -6.62 8.11 -10.25
N LEU A 99 -6.97 8.19 -8.98
CA LEU A 99 -6.03 8.31 -7.85
C LEU A 99 -6.42 7.35 -6.74
N THR A 100 -5.45 6.67 -6.13
CA THR A 100 -5.68 5.99 -4.84
C THR A 100 -5.82 7.03 -3.73
N THR A 101 -6.38 6.66 -2.58
CA THR A 101 -6.48 7.54 -1.40
C THR A 101 -5.15 8.23 -1.09
N PHE A 102 -4.03 7.50 -1.08
CA PHE A 102 -2.71 8.09 -0.87
C PHE A 102 -2.40 9.21 -1.87
N LYS A 103 -2.57 8.96 -3.18
CA LYS A 103 -2.27 9.95 -4.22
C LYS A 103 -3.24 11.13 -4.19
N PHE A 104 -4.49 10.88 -3.79
CA PHE A 104 -5.48 11.92 -3.58
C PHE A 104 -5.02 12.87 -2.47
N LEU A 105 -4.73 12.33 -1.28
CA LEU A 105 -4.25 13.11 -0.12
C LEU A 105 -2.95 13.87 -0.43
N ALA A 106 -2.00 13.20 -1.09
CA ALA A 106 -0.73 13.83 -1.46
C ALA A 106 -0.93 15.06 -2.35
N LYS A 107 -1.93 15.02 -3.23
CA LYS A 107 -2.23 16.11 -4.17
C LYS A 107 -3.12 17.20 -3.57
N SER A 108 -4.04 16.86 -2.66
CA SER A 108 -5.00 17.81 -2.08
C SER A 108 -4.49 18.47 -0.81
N GLN A 109 -3.76 17.75 0.03
CA GLN A 109 -3.35 18.17 1.37
C GLN A 109 -1.82 18.12 1.59
N GLY A 110 -1.08 17.54 0.65
CA GLY A 110 0.39 17.47 0.70
C GLY A 110 0.93 16.09 1.09
N VAL A 111 2.22 15.89 0.81
CA VAL A 111 2.88 14.59 0.94
C VAL A 111 2.95 14.12 2.39
N ASP A 112 3.15 15.03 3.35
CA ASP A 112 3.26 14.67 4.76
C ASP A 112 1.98 14.05 5.32
N VAL A 113 0.82 14.56 4.90
CA VAL A 113 -0.49 13.99 5.29
C VAL A 113 -0.67 12.60 4.68
N ALA A 114 -0.29 12.43 3.41
CA ALA A 114 -0.36 11.13 2.74
C ALA A 114 0.58 10.08 3.38
N GLU A 115 1.78 10.48 3.79
CA GLU A 115 2.71 9.63 4.53
C GLU A 115 2.16 9.28 5.93
N GLY A 116 1.53 10.23 6.63
CA GLY A 116 0.84 9.97 7.90
C GLY A 116 -0.27 8.92 7.76
N TYR A 117 -1.09 9.04 6.71
CA TYR A 117 -2.09 8.03 6.34
C TYR A 117 -1.48 6.66 6.05
N ALA A 118 -0.39 6.60 5.28
CA ALA A 118 0.29 5.34 4.97
C ALA A 118 0.90 4.70 6.22
N GLN A 119 1.40 5.52 7.15
CA GLN A 119 1.92 5.07 8.44
C GLN A 119 0.80 4.52 9.33
N GLU A 120 -0.36 5.18 9.41
CA GLU A 120 -1.51 4.68 10.16
C GLU A 120 -1.98 3.32 9.64
N ARG A 121 -2.11 3.15 8.32
CA ARG A 121 -2.45 1.84 7.71
C ARG A 121 -1.40 0.78 8.02
N TRP A 122 -0.13 1.15 8.07
CA TRP A 122 0.94 0.23 8.45
C TRP A 122 0.85 -0.18 9.92
N ASP A 123 0.58 0.75 10.83
CA ASP A 123 0.50 0.48 12.27
C ASP A 123 -0.77 -0.31 12.63
N ALA A 124 -1.85 -0.15 11.86
CA ALA A 124 -3.12 -0.88 12.02
C ALA A 124 -3.05 -2.38 11.64
N GLY A 125 -1.93 -2.85 11.10
CA GLY A 125 -1.72 -4.27 10.76
C GLY A 125 -0.96 -4.53 9.47
N GLN A 126 -0.02 -3.66 9.09
CA GLN A 126 0.81 -3.76 7.89
C GLN A 126 -0.03 -3.76 6.60
N LEU A 127 -1.03 -2.88 6.53
CA LEU A 127 -2.05 -2.82 5.47
C LEU A 127 -1.63 -1.95 4.27
N CYS A 128 -0.33 -1.99 3.95
CA CYS A 128 0.34 -1.20 2.91
C CYS A 128 1.29 -2.09 2.09
N GLY A 129 1.64 -1.65 0.88
CA GLY A 129 2.50 -2.39 -0.04
C GLY A 129 1.74 -3.31 -1.00
N GLY A 130 2.40 -4.37 -1.47
CA GLY A 130 1.82 -5.27 -2.47
C GLY A 130 0.50 -5.88 -1.98
N GLY A 131 -0.55 -5.83 -2.82
CA GLY A 131 -1.89 -6.32 -2.47
C GLY A 131 -2.84 -5.25 -1.90
N TRP A 132 -2.33 -4.03 -1.65
CA TRP A 132 -3.07 -2.87 -1.12
C TRP A 132 -2.93 -1.65 -2.05
N ASN A 133 -3.92 -0.75 -2.04
CA ASN A 133 -3.87 0.52 -2.80
C ASN A 133 -3.05 1.63 -2.11
N CYS A 134 -2.26 1.28 -1.10
CA CYS A 134 -1.42 2.20 -0.34
C CYS A 134 0.06 1.80 -0.44
N PRO A 135 0.98 2.73 -0.79
CA PRO A 135 2.40 2.44 -0.74
C PRO A 135 2.86 2.19 0.70
N LEU A 136 4.03 1.55 0.85
CA LEU A 136 4.68 1.45 2.15
C LEU A 136 5.12 2.85 2.61
N PRO A 137 4.88 3.22 3.88
CA PRO A 137 5.38 4.47 4.42
C PRO A 137 6.92 4.46 4.44
N GLN A 138 7.52 5.62 4.26
CA GLN A 138 8.97 5.74 4.08
C GLN A 138 9.77 5.12 5.24
N LYS A 139 9.34 5.35 6.50
CA LYS A 139 9.97 4.76 7.69
C LYS A 139 9.95 3.23 7.68
N ALA A 140 8.82 2.62 7.31
CA ALA A 140 8.73 1.17 7.22
C ALA A 140 9.61 0.61 6.10
N LYS A 141 9.69 1.31 4.97
CA LYS A 141 10.55 0.93 3.84
C LYS A 141 12.02 0.91 4.25
N GLU A 142 12.51 1.94 4.93
CA GLU A 142 13.88 2.03 5.43
C GLU A 142 14.19 0.91 6.42
N HIS A 143 13.29 0.67 7.39
CA HIS A 143 13.43 -0.40 8.35
C HIS A 143 13.50 -1.78 7.68
N LEU A 144 12.60 -2.07 6.72
CA LEU A 144 12.59 -3.34 6.00
C LEU A 144 13.85 -3.57 5.15
N LEU A 145 14.40 -2.50 4.56
CA LEU A 145 15.66 -2.54 3.82
C LEU A 145 16.84 -2.84 4.76
N SER A 146 16.93 -2.15 5.90
CA SER A 146 17.96 -2.41 6.92
C SER A 146 17.93 -3.87 7.42
N GLU A 147 16.75 -4.38 7.75
CA GLU A 147 16.57 -5.77 8.18
C GLU A 147 16.91 -6.79 7.08
N LYS A 148 16.71 -6.44 5.80
CA LYS A 148 17.12 -7.28 4.68
C LYS A 148 18.65 -7.32 4.55
N GLU A 149 19.33 -6.19 4.76
CA GLU A 149 20.79 -6.11 4.72
C GLU A 149 21.43 -6.89 5.87
N LYS A 150 20.93 -6.74 7.10
CA LYS A 150 21.39 -7.53 8.26
C LYS A 150 21.26 -9.03 8.01
N ARG A 151 20.13 -9.49 7.47
CA ARG A 151 19.92 -10.91 7.11
C ARG A 151 20.91 -11.39 6.06
N ARG A 152 21.19 -10.57 5.05
CA ARG A 152 22.20 -10.90 4.02
C ARG A 152 23.60 -11.02 4.60
N GLN A 153 24.00 -10.11 5.48
CA GLN A 153 25.31 -10.14 6.14
C GLN A 153 25.43 -11.37 7.04
N ALA A 154 24.43 -11.66 7.88
CA ALA A 154 24.40 -12.84 8.73
C ALA A 154 24.51 -14.14 7.92
N TYR A 155 23.78 -14.24 6.80
CA TYR A 155 23.87 -15.39 5.89
C TYR A 155 25.28 -15.56 5.30
N ARG A 156 25.90 -14.48 4.82
CA ARG A 156 27.28 -14.53 4.27
C ARG A 156 28.28 -15.01 5.32
N LEU A 157 28.20 -14.50 6.56
CA LEU A 157 29.08 -14.91 7.66
C LEU A 157 28.87 -16.40 8.01
N ALA A 158 27.63 -16.86 8.06
CA ALA A 158 27.33 -18.28 8.30
C ALA A 158 27.86 -19.17 7.16
N GLU A 159 27.73 -18.73 5.91
CA GLU A 159 28.24 -19.45 4.74
C GLU A 159 29.78 -19.54 4.77
N GLN A 160 30.47 -18.44 5.09
CA GLN A 160 31.93 -18.41 5.23
C GLN A 160 32.40 -19.37 6.34
N LYS A 161 31.76 -19.33 7.51
CA LYS A 161 32.05 -20.28 8.61
C LYS A 161 31.85 -21.73 8.18
N ARG A 162 30.75 -22.02 7.47
CA ARG A 162 30.48 -23.38 6.96
C ARG A 162 31.54 -23.82 5.94
N LYS A 163 31.98 -22.94 5.04
CA LYS A 163 33.06 -23.22 4.07
C LYS A 163 34.38 -23.50 4.79
N ALA A 164 34.75 -22.68 5.78
CA ALA A 164 35.97 -22.87 6.57
C ALA A 164 35.97 -24.19 7.34
N LEU A 165 34.87 -24.54 8.01
CA LEU A 165 34.72 -25.81 8.72
C LEU A 165 34.81 -27.02 7.79
N ASN A 166 34.16 -26.95 6.62
CA ASN A 166 34.25 -28.02 5.63
C ASN A 166 35.66 -28.18 5.06
N TYR A 167 36.38 -27.06 4.85
CA TYR A 167 37.77 -27.11 4.41
C TYR A 167 38.67 -27.76 5.46
N GLN A 168 38.58 -27.34 6.73
CA GLN A 168 39.32 -27.94 7.84
C GLN A 168 39.04 -29.45 7.97
N ARG A 169 37.77 -29.87 7.86
CA ARG A 169 37.40 -31.30 7.89
C ARG A 169 37.97 -32.10 6.71
N LYS A 170 38.08 -31.48 5.53
CA LYS A 170 38.53 -32.17 4.32
C LYS A 170 40.05 -32.23 4.18
N TYR A 171 40.75 -31.20 4.64
CA TYR A 171 42.19 -31.02 4.39
C TYR A 171 43.04 -30.97 5.66
N GLY A 172 42.45 -31.14 6.85
CA GLY A 172 43.15 -31.18 8.15
C GLY A 172 43.81 -29.88 8.60
N SER A 173 43.70 -28.81 7.80
CA SER A 173 44.29 -27.49 8.03
C SER A 173 43.34 -26.42 7.49
N SER A 174 43.36 -25.21 8.09
CA SER A 174 42.51 -24.09 7.67
C SER A 174 43.09 -23.43 6.41
N PRO A 175 42.27 -22.95 5.45
CA PRO A 175 42.82 -22.21 4.32
C PRO A 175 43.31 -20.87 4.87
N HIS A 176 44.60 -20.60 4.67
CA HIS A 176 45.25 -19.33 5.00
C HIS A 176 44.73 -18.20 4.12
#